data_AF-A0A2W6CEM5-F1
#
_entry.id   AF-A0A2W6CEM5-F1
#
_cell.length_a   1.000
_cell.length_b   1.000
_cell.length_c   1.000
_cell.angle_alpha   90.00
_cell.angle_beta   90.00
_cell.angle_gamma   90.00
#
_symmetry.space_group_name_H-M   'P 1'
#
loop_
_entity.id
_entity.type
_entity.pdbx_description
1 polymer ?
#
loop_
_entity_poly.entity_id
_entity_poly.type
_entity_poly.pdbx_seq_one_letter_code
_entity_poly.pdbx_strand_id
1 'polypeptide(L)'
;MADIDLTPRRPILVGIGGDSGSGKSTLAAAFYDLFGEDRITTICLDDYHALDRRERKLVDLTALHPRANNFYLMEEQLLALKRGEAIDKPIYDHADGTFKGPERIEPKEVAIIQGLHPFLASSVRNLFDLKVWLDPEPELRIEWKLQRDQAKRGYNEEEVRAELEARRPDVDAYITPQRSEADMVVRFFRPEPELRDMGHLNVRVSQRHSLPRLSFDQSLDDGETVRFLVDVKDEDGEQSDVIEIDGRVSTEKALKVEEEMWGHIGDRQHQLQRVEPLVLGGYDEPSERAHSDPLALTQLILAHRILSAEKSVLVRVSADDHDGHSHLGEHQHI
;
A
#
# COMPACT_ATOMS: atom_id res chain seq x y z
N MET A 1 11.45 7.27 -35.55
CA MET A 1 11.71 8.27 -34.50
C MET A 1 10.51 8.20 -33.59
N ALA A 2 10.67 7.67 -32.39
CA ALA A 2 9.61 7.69 -31.40
C ALA A 2 9.49 9.13 -30.89
N ASP A 3 8.29 9.69 -30.93
CA ASP A 3 7.99 10.95 -30.25
C ASP A 3 8.27 10.76 -28.76
N ILE A 4 9.32 11.41 -28.27
CA ILE A 4 9.58 11.52 -26.84
C ILE A 4 8.59 12.57 -26.34
N ASP A 5 7.60 12.13 -25.58
CA ASP A 5 6.70 13.01 -24.83
C ASP A 5 7.56 13.80 -23.81
N LEU A 6 7.87 15.05 -24.15
CA LEU A 6 8.73 15.95 -23.37
C LEU A 6 7.96 16.70 -22.27
N THR A 7 6.71 16.31 -21.96
CA THR A 7 6.04 16.86 -20.78
C THR A 7 6.60 16.18 -19.53
N PRO A 8 7.20 16.92 -18.56
CA PRO A 8 7.66 16.30 -17.32
C PRO A 8 6.43 15.76 -16.57
N ARG A 9 6.27 14.44 -16.59
CA ARG A 9 5.22 13.77 -15.85
C ARG A 9 5.49 13.93 -14.36
N ARG A 10 4.53 14.51 -13.65
CA ARG A 10 4.56 14.55 -12.18
C ARG A 10 4.62 13.11 -11.63
N PRO A 11 5.45 12.82 -10.62
CA PRO A 11 5.48 11.50 -10.00
C PRO A 11 4.09 11.06 -9.50
N ILE A 12 3.78 9.77 -9.66
CA ILE A 12 2.61 9.14 -9.05
C ILE A 12 2.97 8.77 -7.62
N LEU A 13 2.30 9.39 -6.65
CA LEU A 13 2.49 9.09 -5.24
C LEU A 13 1.46 8.05 -4.79
N VAL A 14 1.95 6.88 -4.38
CA VAL A 14 1.14 5.77 -3.89
C VAL A 14 1.39 5.60 -2.40
N GLY A 15 0.36 5.78 -1.58
CA GLY A 15 0.44 5.49 -0.16
C GLY A 15 0.09 4.03 0.11
N ILE A 16 0.90 3.31 0.89
CA ILE A 16 0.62 1.95 1.35
C ILE A 16 0.64 1.91 2.88
N GLY A 17 -0.55 1.93 3.47
CA GLY A 17 -0.75 1.88 4.91
C GLY A 17 -1.02 0.47 5.44
N GLY A 18 -0.96 0.34 6.76
CA GLY A 18 -1.24 -0.90 7.48
C GLY A 18 -0.36 -1.04 8.72
N ASP A 19 -0.78 -1.86 9.69
CA ASP A 19 -0.02 -2.03 10.94
C ASP A 19 1.33 -2.76 10.71
N SER A 20 2.22 -2.73 11.70
CA SER A 20 3.47 -3.49 11.67
C SER A 20 3.18 -4.98 11.43
N GLY A 21 3.97 -5.57 10.54
CA GLY A 21 3.81 -6.98 10.15
C GLY A 21 2.74 -7.22 9.10
N SER A 22 2.12 -6.19 8.51
CA SER A 22 1.03 -6.38 7.53
C SER A 22 1.46 -6.80 6.11
N GLY A 23 2.76 -6.94 5.83
CA GLY A 23 3.26 -7.35 4.50
C GLY A 23 3.56 -6.21 3.51
N LYS A 24 3.55 -4.93 3.95
CA LYS A 24 3.78 -3.76 3.05
C LYS A 24 5.05 -3.86 2.22
N SER A 25 6.17 -4.21 2.85
CA SER A 25 7.46 -4.33 2.17
C SER A 25 7.47 -5.46 1.14
N THR A 26 6.83 -6.59 1.46
CA THR A 26 6.68 -7.73 0.55
C THR A 26 5.82 -7.35 -0.66
N LEU A 27 4.71 -6.64 -0.44
CA LEU A 27 3.86 -6.16 -1.52
C LEU A 27 4.62 -5.18 -2.44
N ALA A 28 5.34 -4.23 -1.84
CA ALA A 28 6.06 -3.19 -2.58
C ALA A 28 7.29 -3.70 -3.34
N ALA A 29 7.89 -4.83 -2.92
CA ALA A 29 9.10 -5.37 -3.54
C ALA A 29 8.89 -5.70 -5.03
N ALA A 30 7.77 -6.34 -5.38
CA ALA A 30 7.46 -6.71 -6.75
C ALA A 30 7.25 -5.51 -7.69
N PHE A 31 7.00 -4.31 -7.15
CA PHE A 31 6.89 -3.11 -7.97
C PHE A 31 8.25 -2.70 -8.57
N TYR A 32 9.38 -3.11 -7.99
CA TYR A 32 10.69 -2.90 -8.62
C TYR A 32 10.84 -3.76 -9.87
N ASP A 33 10.38 -5.01 -9.84
CA ASP A 33 10.39 -5.89 -11.01
C ASP A 33 9.43 -5.38 -12.09
N LEU A 34 8.25 -4.90 -11.68
CA LEU A 34 7.19 -4.45 -12.59
C LEU A 34 7.44 -3.08 -13.20
N PHE A 35 7.94 -2.11 -12.44
CA PHE A 35 8.20 -0.76 -12.95
C PHE A 35 9.65 -0.58 -13.38
N GLY A 36 10.58 -1.42 -12.94
CA GLY A 36 12.01 -1.23 -13.15
C GLY A 36 12.61 -0.25 -12.14
N GLU A 37 13.78 -0.61 -11.59
CA GLU A 37 14.41 0.10 -10.47
C GLU A 37 14.65 1.59 -10.74
N ASP A 38 14.90 1.99 -11.98
CA ASP A 38 15.16 3.38 -12.35
C ASP A 38 13.92 4.28 -12.29
N ARG A 39 12.71 3.69 -12.34
CA ARG A 39 11.44 4.43 -12.44
C ARG A 39 10.64 4.45 -11.14
N ILE A 40 11.04 3.67 -10.14
CA ILE A 40 10.35 3.57 -8.87
C ILE A 40 11.25 3.85 -7.67
N THR A 41 10.71 4.54 -6.68
CA THR A 41 11.35 4.74 -5.38
C THR A 41 10.39 4.35 -4.27
N THR A 42 10.93 3.82 -3.16
CA THR A 42 10.16 3.46 -1.97
C THR A 42 10.67 4.25 -0.78
N ILE A 43 9.74 4.87 -0.06
CA ILE A 43 10.00 5.64 1.14
C ILE A 43 9.29 4.97 2.31
N CYS A 44 10.04 4.67 3.38
CA CYS A 44 9.47 4.19 4.63
C CYS A 44 9.12 5.37 5.53
N LEU A 45 7.89 5.46 6.03
CA LEU A 45 7.49 6.54 6.93
C LEU A 45 8.10 6.42 8.33
N ASP A 46 8.68 5.27 8.69
CA ASP A 46 9.43 5.11 9.94
C ASP A 46 10.68 6.02 9.95
N ASP A 47 11.20 6.41 8.77
CA ASP A 47 12.30 7.38 8.64
C ASP A 47 11.95 8.76 9.20
N TYR A 48 10.66 9.10 9.23
CA TYR A 48 10.16 10.37 9.71
C TYR A 48 9.72 10.32 11.17
N HIS A 49 10.19 9.33 11.94
CA HIS A 49 10.08 9.41 13.40
C HIS A 49 10.73 10.71 13.91
N ALA A 50 10.06 11.38 14.85
CA ALA A 50 10.57 12.56 15.53
C ALA A 50 11.39 12.22 16.78
N LEU A 51 11.22 10.99 17.29
CA LEU A 51 11.86 10.49 18.50
C LEU A 51 12.50 9.15 18.20
N ASP A 52 13.75 8.95 18.62
CA ASP A 52 14.43 7.66 18.53
C ASP A 52 13.85 6.63 19.52
N ARG A 53 14.31 5.37 19.47
CA ARG A 53 13.78 4.30 20.35
C ARG A 53 13.95 4.62 21.83
N ARG A 54 15.06 5.25 22.23
CA ARG A 54 15.37 5.58 23.62
C ARG A 54 14.55 6.79 24.08
N GLU A 55 14.44 7.82 23.25
CA GLU A 55 13.65 9.03 23.49
C GLU A 55 12.17 8.68 23.69
N ARG A 56 11.59 7.85 22.80
CA ARG A 56 10.22 7.34 22.94
C ARG A 56 9.97 6.67 24.29
N LYS A 57 10.94 5.85 24.76
CA LYS A 57 10.87 5.21 26.08
C LYS A 57 10.96 6.21 27.24
N LEU A 58 11.72 7.30 27.10
CA LEU A 58 11.84 8.34 28.13
C LEU A 58 10.56 9.15 28.30
N VAL A 59 9.79 9.34 27.22
CA VAL A 59 8.54 10.11 27.22
C VAL A 59 7.28 9.24 27.23
N ASP A 60 7.44 7.92 27.39
CA ASP A 60 6.37 6.92 27.42
C ASP A 60 5.41 7.01 26.21
N LEU A 61 5.99 7.12 25.01
CA LEU A 61 5.25 7.11 23.75
C LEU A 61 5.62 5.89 22.91
N THR A 62 4.64 5.26 22.28
CA THR A 62 4.92 4.26 21.25
C THR A 62 5.29 4.94 19.93
N ALA A 63 5.85 4.18 18.98
CA ALA A 63 6.09 4.67 17.61
C ALA A 63 4.78 4.99 16.85
N LEU A 64 3.64 4.48 17.31
CA LEU A 64 2.32 4.73 16.71
C LEU A 64 1.75 6.09 17.11
N HIS A 65 2.20 6.65 18.24
CA HIS A 65 1.67 7.91 18.72
C HIS A 65 2.06 9.05 17.76
N PRO A 66 1.13 9.94 17.35
CA PRO A 66 1.43 10.98 16.36
C PRO A 66 2.58 11.91 16.76
N ARG A 67 2.69 12.23 18.07
CA ARG A 67 3.81 13.01 18.64
C ARG A 67 5.20 12.37 18.47
N ALA A 68 5.29 11.08 18.16
CA ALA A 68 6.55 10.42 17.87
C ALA A 68 6.94 10.49 16.38
N ASN A 69 6.18 11.20 15.55
CA ASN A 69 6.32 11.27 14.10
C ASN A 69 6.30 12.72 13.61
N ASN A 70 7.12 13.02 12.60
CA ASN A 70 7.28 14.37 12.04
C ASN A 70 6.42 14.54 10.78
N PHE A 71 5.11 14.72 10.96
CA PHE A 71 4.17 14.91 9.85
C PHE A 71 4.44 16.17 9.02
N TYR A 72 5.03 17.21 9.62
CA TYR A 72 5.40 18.42 8.89
C TYR A 72 6.49 18.12 7.85
N LEU A 73 7.56 17.41 8.26
CA LEU A 73 8.61 17.00 7.34
C LEU A 73 8.12 15.99 6.30
N MET A 74 7.23 15.07 6.69
CA MET A 74 6.58 14.16 5.74
C MET A 74 5.84 14.95 4.64
N GLU A 75 4.97 15.89 5.04
CA GLU A 75 4.21 16.71 4.10
C GLU A 75 5.12 17.53 3.19
N GLU A 76 6.11 18.22 3.76
CA GLU A 76 7.08 19.04 3.02
C GLU A 76 7.80 18.22 1.94
N GLN A 77 8.37 17.08 2.32
CA GLN A 77 9.18 16.26 1.41
C GLN A 77 8.33 15.50 0.38
N LEU A 78 7.15 14.99 0.75
CA LEU A 78 6.26 14.36 -0.21
C LEU A 78 5.71 15.37 -1.21
N LEU A 79 5.42 16.59 -0.78
CA LEU A 79 4.99 17.66 -1.67
C LEU A 79 6.13 18.10 -2.62
N ALA A 80 7.38 18.13 -2.16
CA ALA A 80 8.55 18.37 -3.01
C ALA A 80 8.70 17.28 -4.07
N LEU A 81 8.62 16.00 -3.68
CA LEU A 81 8.64 14.88 -4.63
C LEU A 81 7.52 14.96 -5.65
N LYS A 82 6.30 15.31 -5.23
CA LYS A 82 5.15 15.49 -6.14
C LYS A 82 5.37 16.61 -7.16
N ARG A 83 6.21 17.60 -6.84
CA ARG A 83 6.63 18.68 -7.76
C ARG A 83 7.82 18.29 -8.65
N GLY A 84 8.36 17.08 -8.52
CA GLY A 84 9.56 16.67 -9.23
C GLY A 84 10.83 17.28 -8.64
N GLU A 85 10.83 17.57 -7.34
CA GLU A 85 11.99 18.08 -6.60
C GLU A 85 12.58 16.97 -5.73
N ALA A 86 13.91 16.89 -5.69
CA ALA A 86 14.61 15.90 -4.89
C ALA A 86 14.71 16.33 -3.41
N ILE A 87 14.69 15.35 -2.52
CA ILE A 87 14.62 15.54 -1.06
C ILE A 87 15.82 14.93 -0.35
N ASP A 88 16.13 15.44 0.84
CA ASP A 88 17.11 14.84 1.76
C ASP A 88 16.35 14.11 2.85
N LYS A 89 16.01 12.85 2.59
CA LYS A 89 15.17 12.04 3.45
C LYS A 89 15.96 11.59 4.69
N PRO A 90 15.42 11.71 5.91
CA PRO A 90 16.04 11.09 7.08
C PRO A 90 16.14 9.57 6.92
N ILE A 91 16.97 8.94 7.75
CA ILE A 91 17.07 7.48 7.85
C ILE A 91 16.89 7.08 9.31
N TYR A 92 15.95 6.19 9.57
CA TYR A 92 15.78 5.54 10.86
C TYR A 92 16.26 4.08 10.80
N ASP A 93 17.29 3.77 11.59
CA ASP A 93 17.88 2.44 11.60
C ASP A 93 17.13 1.54 12.59
N HIS A 94 16.54 0.45 12.10
CA HIS A 94 15.82 -0.49 12.94
C HIS A 94 16.73 -1.40 13.79
N ALA A 95 18.00 -1.55 13.44
CA ALA A 95 18.93 -2.39 14.20
C ALA A 95 19.20 -1.79 15.58
N ASP A 96 19.61 -0.53 15.63
CA ASP A 96 19.91 0.17 16.89
C ASP A 96 18.81 1.15 17.35
N GLY A 97 17.85 1.46 16.48
CA GLY A 97 16.71 2.34 16.79
C GLY A 97 17.08 3.83 16.82
N THR A 98 18.09 4.24 16.03
CA THR A 98 18.63 5.61 15.99
C THR A 98 18.50 6.26 14.61
N PHE A 99 18.63 7.58 14.55
CA PHE A 99 18.69 8.33 13.31
C PHE A 99 20.09 8.31 12.70
N LYS A 100 20.16 8.21 11.37
CA LYS A 100 21.40 8.34 10.58
C LYS A 100 21.38 9.63 9.75
N GLY A 101 22.49 9.92 9.07
CA GLY A 101 22.55 11.03 8.12
C GLY A 101 21.51 10.86 7.01
N PRO A 102 20.99 11.95 6.43
CA PRO A 102 19.96 11.86 5.41
C PRO A 102 20.51 11.26 4.11
N GLU A 103 19.62 10.64 3.34
CA GLU A 103 19.90 10.20 1.98
C GLU A 103 19.17 11.07 0.96
N ARG A 104 19.85 11.38 -0.15
CA ARG A 104 19.26 12.11 -1.26
C ARG A 104 18.35 11.19 -2.05
N ILE A 105 17.07 11.55 -2.18
CA ILE A 105 16.10 10.84 -3.01
C ILE A 105 15.74 11.73 -4.21
N GLU A 106 16.06 11.23 -5.40
CA GLU A 106 15.64 11.85 -6.66
C GLU A 106 14.19 11.46 -6.98
N PRO A 107 13.38 12.37 -7.55
CA PRO A 107 12.03 12.07 -7.99
C PRO A 107 12.08 11.06 -9.14
N LYS A 108 11.22 10.05 -9.07
CA LYS A 108 11.03 9.03 -10.11
C LYS A 108 9.59 9.01 -10.56
N GLU A 109 9.27 8.25 -11.61
CA GLU A 109 7.91 8.17 -12.16
C GLU A 109 6.88 7.70 -11.13
N VAL A 110 7.26 6.74 -10.27
CA VAL A 110 6.42 6.22 -9.19
C VAL A 110 7.15 6.33 -7.85
N ALA A 111 6.47 6.88 -6.85
CA ALA A 111 6.92 6.89 -5.46
C ALA A 111 5.95 6.08 -4.59
N ILE A 112 6.45 5.01 -3.97
CA ILE A 112 5.71 4.19 -3.02
C ILE A 112 6.05 4.65 -1.60
N ILE A 113 5.08 5.23 -0.90
CA ILE A 113 5.24 5.72 0.46
C ILE A 113 4.54 4.73 1.38
N GLN A 114 5.30 3.94 2.11
CA GLN A 114 4.77 2.89 2.98
C GLN A 114 5.03 3.18 4.45
N GLY A 115 4.10 2.79 5.32
CA GLY A 115 4.34 2.83 6.76
C GLY A 115 3.08 2.80 7.60
N LEU A 116 3.22 3.25 8.84
CA LEU A 116 2.16 3.21 9.85
C LEU A 116 1.15 4.36 9.68
N HIS A 117 1.58 5.52 9.20
CA HIS A 117 0.76 6.75 9.19
C HIS A 117 0.60 7.46 7.85
N PRO A 118 0.49 6.77 6.70
CA PRO A 118 0.35 7.49 5.44
C PRO A 118 -0.96 8.30 5.38
N PHE A 119 -2.04 7.86 6.03
CA PHE A 119 -3.36 8.50 5.88
C PHE A 119 -3.88 9.22 7.12
N LEU A 120 -3.06 9.29 8.17
CA LEU A 120 -3.47 9.88 9.44
C LEU A 120 -3.67 11.40 9.33
N ALA A 121 -2.68 12.12 8.80
CA ALA A 121 -2.77 13.56 8.60
C ALA A 121 -3.41 13.85 7.24
N SER A 122 -4.45 14.69 7.21
CA SER A 122 -5.13 15.07 5.96
C SER A 122 -4.19 15.75 4.97
N SER A 123 -3.27 16.56 5.46
CA SER A 123 -2.28 17.27 4.63
C SER A 123 -1.34 16.31 3.89
N VAL A 124 -0.97 15.19 4.52
CA VAL A 124 -0.17 14.13 3.91
C VAL A 124 -1.03 13.26 2.99
N ARG A 125 -2.19 12.79 3.47
CA ARG A 125 -3.00 11.80 2.74
C ARG A 125 -3.55 12.32 1.41
N ASN A 126 -3.79 13.63 1.32
CA ASN A 126 -4.28 14.29 0.11
C ASN A 126 -3.19 14.44 -0.97
N LEU A 127 -1.93 14.13 -0.64
CA LEU A 127 -0.83 14.09 -1.61
C LEU A 127 -0.81 12.80 -2.43
N PHE A 128 -1.48 11.73 -2.01
CA PHE A 128 -1.47 10.45 -2.73
C PHE A 128 -2.46 10.45 -3.90
N ASP A 129 -2.00 9.92 -5.04
CA ASP A 129 -2.84 9.64 -6.20
C ASP A 129 -3.57 8.29 -6.04
N LEU A 130 -3.00 7.36 -5.26
CA LEU A 130 -3.63 6.09 -4.86
C LEU A 130 -3.33 5.76 -3.39
N LYS A 131 -4.36 5.40 -2.62
CA LYS A 131 -4.25 5.01 -1.21
C LYS A 131 -4.61 3.54 -1.03
N VAL A 132 -3.62 2.71 -0.70
CA VAL A 132 -3.79 1.27 -0.44
C VAL A 132 -3.63 0.99 1.05
N TRP A 133 -4.53 0.22 1.63
CA TRP A 133 -4.44 -0.23 3.02
C TRP A 133 -4.32 -1.75 3.09
N LEU A 134 -3.28 -2.24 3.78
CA LEU A 134 -3.12 -3.66 4.09
C LEU A 134 -3.72 -3.97 5.46
N ASP A 135 -4.73 -4.84 5.46
CA ASP A 135 -5.42 -5.33 6.65
C ASP A 135 -5.50 -6.86 6.66
N PRO A 136 -4.36 -7.58 6.74
CA PRO A 136 -4.40 -9.03 6.89
C PRO A 136 -5.11 -9.42 8.19
N GLU A 137 -5.59 -10.67 8.24
CA GLU A 137 -6.17 -11.27 9.44
C GLU A 137 -5.25 -11.03 10.67
N PRO A 138 -5.80 -10.59 11.82
CA PRO A 138 -4.99 -10.18 12.97
C PRO A 138 -3.99 -11.23 13.44
N GLU A 139 -4.41 -12.49 13.51
CA GLU A 139 -3.59 -13.62 13.94
C GLU A 139 -2.45 -13.89 12.96
N LEU A 140 -2.73 -13.83 11.66
CA LEU A 140 -1.75 -13.95 10.59
C LEU A 140 -0.69 -12.84 10.68
N ARG A 141 -1.13 -11.60 10.89
CA ARG A 141 -0.24 -10.44 11.06
C ARG A 141 0.69 -10.58 12.26
N ILE A 142 0.17 -11.09 13.39
CA ILE A 142 0.96 -11.34 14.60
C ILE A 142 2.03 -12.40 14.31
N GLU A 143 1.68 -13.48 13.61
CA GLU A 143 2.63 -14.53 13.23
C GLU A 143 3.73 -14.01 12.30
N TRP A 144 3.39 -13.22 11.28
CA TRP A 144 4.38 -12.56 10.42
C TRP A 144 5.30 -11.62 11.19
N LYS A 145 4.76 -10.83 12.14
CA LYS A 145 5.58 -9.96 12.99
C LYS A 145 6.52 -10.78 13.88
N LEU A 146 6.03 -11.85 14.49
CA LEU A 146 6.84 -12.74 15.33
C LEU A 146 7.99 -13.37 14.55
N GLN A 147 7.70 -13.97 13.38
CA GLN A 147 8.71 -14.58 12.53
C GLN A 147 9.77 -13.56 12.11
N ARG A 148 9.35 -12.38 11.63
CA ARG A 148 10.25 -11.32 11.19
C ARG A 148 11.11 -10.78 12.33
N ASP A 149 10.51 -10.44 13.47
CA ASP A 149 11.21 -9.75 14.55
C ASP A 149 12.16 -10.71 15.29
N GLN A 150 11.83 -12.01 15.37
CA GLN A 150 12.76 -13.04 15.86
C GLN A 150 13.94 -13.24 14.89
N ALA A 151 13.66 -13.42 13.60
CA ALA A 151 14.68 -13.75 12.61
C ALA A 151 15.59 -12.56 12.24
N LYS A 152 15.01 -11.37 12.04
CA LYS A 152 15.72 -10.19 11.49
C LYS A 152 16.15 -9.18 12.57
N ARG A 153 15.54 -9.20 13.77
CA ARG A 153 15.77 -8.17 14.81
C ARG A 153 16.21 -8.73 16.16
N GLY A 154 16.22 -10.05 16.34
CA GLY A 154 16.74 -10.71 17.54
C GLY A 154 15.85 -10.58 18.78
N TYR A 155 14.58 -10.18 18.64
CA TYR A 155 13.63 -10.17 19.74
C TYR A 155 13.18 -11.58 20.09
N ASN A 156 12.84 -11.82 21.36
CA ASN A 156 12.14 -13.05 21.75
C ASN A 156 10.60 -12.90 21.62
N GLU A 157 9.87 -14.01 21.62
CA GLU A 157 8.42 -14.01 21.46
C GLU A 157 7.69 -13.21 22.54
N GLU A 158 8.13 -13.28 23.80
CA GLU A 158 7.50 -12.57 24.92
C GLU A 158 7.61 -11.05 24.75
N GLU A 159 8.78 -10.56 24.31
CA GLU A 159 9.00 -9.14 24.01
C GLU A 159 8.08 -8.65 22.90
N VAL A 160 7.94 -9.42 21.81
CA VAL A 160 7.06 -9.05 20.69
C VAL A 160 5.59 -9.03 21.12
N ARG A 161 5.15 -10.00 21.93
CA ARG A 161 3.77 -10.04 22.45
C ARG A 161 3.49 -8.91 23.42
N ALA A 162 4.43 -8.60 24.32
CA ALA A 162 4.31 -7.46 25.23
C ALA A 162 4.24 -6.13 24.46
N GLU A 163 5.05 -5.97 23.41
CA GLU A 163 5.01 -4.80 22.54
C GLU A 163 3.66 -4.65 21.83
N LEU A 164 3.09 -5.75 21.33
CA LEU A 164 1.79 -5.77 20.67
C LEU A 164 0.67 -5.31 21.61
N GLU A 165 0.64 -5.83 22.84
CA GLU A 165 -0.39 -5.45 23.82
C GLU A 165 -0.24 -3.99 24.25
N ALA A 166 0.99 -3.54 24.51
CA ALA A 166 1.27 -2.15 24.90
C ALA A 166 0.85 -1.14 23.82
N ARG A 167 0.87 -1.55 22.54
CA ARG A 167 0.53 -0.71 21.40
C ARG A 167 -0.96 -0.69 21.06
N ARG A 168 -1.78 -1.61 21.61
CA ARG A 168 -3.19 -1.74 21.23
C ARG A 168 -3.99 -0.43 21.33
N PRO A 169 -3.88 0.38 22.40
CA PRO A 169 -4.59 1.65 22.48
C PRO A 169 -4.22 2.62 21.34
N ASP A 170 -2.95 2.67 20.98
CA ASP A 170 -2.47 3.53 19.89
C ASP A 170 -2.82 2.97 18.51
N VAL A 171 -2.91 1.63 18.36
CA VAL A 171 -3.43 1.01 17.12
C VAL A 171 -4.87 1.45 16.89
N ASP A 172 -5.72 1.30 17.89
CA ASP A 172 -7.14 1.65 17.80
C ASP A 172 -7.35 3.15 17.56
N ALA A 173 -6.51 4.00 18.18
CA ALA A 173 -6.63 5.45 18.07
C ALA A 173 -6.04 6.02 16.77
N TYR A 174 -4.93 5.47 16.26
CA TYR A 174 -4.12 6.14 15.23
C TYR A 174 -3.87 5.29 13.99
N ILE A 175 -4.01 3.98 14.03
CA ILE A 175 -3.72 3.08 12.90
C ILE A 175 -5.01 2.62 12.24
N THR A 176 -5.86 1.92 12.97
CA THR A 176 -7.12 1.36 12.44
C THR A 176 -8.01 2.40 11.73
N PRO A 177 -8.19 3.64 12.23
CA PRO A 177 -9.06 4.61 11.59
C PRO A 177 -8.65 5.00 10.15
N GLN A 178 -7.35 4.92 9.84
CA GLN A 178 -6.82 5.26 8.52
C GLN A 178 -7.33 4.35 7.40
N ARG A 179 -7.82 3.14 7.72
CA ARG A 179 -8.43 2.22 6.75
C ARG A 179 -9.61 2.87 6.02
N SER A 180 -10.39 3.71 6.70
CA SER A 180 -11.53 4.41 6.10
C SER A 180 -11.11 5.41 5.01
N GLU A 181 -9.86 5.88 5.02
CA GLU A 181 -9.35 6.87 4.06
C GLU A 181 -8.80 6.24 2.78
N ALA A 182 -8.69 4.91 2.73
CA ALA A 182 -8.09 4.18 1.63
C ALA A 182 -9.02 4.09 0.42
N ASP A 183 -8.42 4.06 -0.77
CA ASP A 183 -9.10 3.79 -2.03
C ASP A 183 -9.21 2.28 -2.29
N MET A 184 -8.24 1.52 -1.81
CA MET A 184 -8.21 0.07 -1.89
C MET A 184 -7.84 -0.53 -0.53
N VAL A 185 -8.51 -1.61 -0.15
CA VAL A 185 -8.19 -2.42 1.02
C VAL A 185 -7.82 -3.83 0.55
N VAL A 186 -6.64 -4.31 0.95
CA VAL A 186 -6.16 -5.66 0.63
C VAL A 186 -6.08 -6.45 1.93
N ARG A 187 -6.85 -7.54 2.00
CA ARG A 187 -6.93 -8.44 3.15
C ARG A 187 -6.45 -9.83 2.75
N PHE A 188 -5.34 -10.25 3.34
CA PHE A 188 -4.89 -11.64 3.32
C PHE A 188 -5.50 -12.37 4.52
N PHE A 189 -6.07 -13.54 4.31
CA PHE A 189 -6.69 -14.32 5.39
C PHE A 189 -6.60 -15.81 5.12
N ARG A 190 -6.63 -16.62 6.18
CA ARG A 190 -6.54 -18.07 6.04
C ARG A 190 -7.85 -18.64 5.48
N PRO A 191 -7.80 -19.59 4.53
CA PRO A 191 -8.99 -20.29 4.05
C PRO A 191 -9.69 -21.06 5.17
N GLU A 192 -8.91 -21.64 6.08
CA GLU A 192 -9.36 -22.36 7.26
C GLU A 192 -8.62 -21.77 8.47
N PRO A 193 -9.24 -20.86 9.25
CA PRO A 193 -8.57 -20.15 10.35
C PRO A 193 -7.97 -21.07 11.44
N GLU A 194 -8.49 -22.29 11.57
CA GLU A 194 -8.00 -23.29 12.53
C GLU A 194 -6.65 -23.91 12.11
N LEU A 195 -6.32 -23.84 10.82
CA LEU A 195 -5.05 -24.33 10.30
C LEU A 195 -4.01 -23.21 10.32
N ARG A 196 -2.80 -23.52 10.77
CA ARG A 196 -1.63 -22.62 10.66
C ARG A 196 -1.03 -22.64 9.25
N ASP A 197 -1.88 -22.57 8.23
CA ASP A 197 -1.41 -22.41 6.86
C ASP A 197 -1.05 -20.95 6.62
N MET A 198 0.21 -20.74 6.23
CA MET A 198 0.79 -19.43 5.95
C MET A 198 1.16 -19.28 4.47
N GLY A 199 1.07 -20.36 3.69
CA GLY A 199 1.44 -20.39 2.27
C GLY A 199 0.25 -20.23 1.32
N HIS A 200 -0.93 -20.73 1.72
CA HIS A 200 -2.14 -20.70 0.89
C HIS A 200 -3.16 -19.73 1.47
N LEU A 201 -2.92 -18.42 1.30
CA LEU A 201 -3.77 -17.38 1.84
C LEU A 201 -4.78 -16.91 0.80
N ASN A 202 -6.05 -16.83 1.20
CA ASN A 202 -7.04 -16.12 0.40
C ASN A 202 -6.71 -14.63 0.41
N VAL A 203 -7.08 -13.95 -0.66
CA VAL A 203 -6.98 -12.49 -0.76
C VAL A 203 -8.33 -11.90 -1.11
N ARG A 204 -8.71 -10.84 -0.39
CA ARG A 204 -9.80 -9.95 -0.78
C ARG A 204 -9.24 -8.57 -1.08
N VAL A 205 -9.46 -8.09 -2.30
CA VAL A 205 -9.09 -6.74 -2.73
C VAL A 205 -10.38 -5.94 -2.93
N SER A 206 -10.69 -5.06 -1.99
CA SER A 206 -11.83 -4.14 -2.07
C SER A 206 -11.39 -2.84 -2.73
N GLN A 207 -12.10 -2.41 -3.77
CA GLN A 207 -11.81 -1.23 -4.58
C GLN A 207 -13.00 -0.28 -4.45
N ARG A 208 -12.82 0.79 -3.67
CA ARG A 208 -13.91 1.72 -3.39
C ARG A 208 -14.19 2.61 -4.60
N HIS A 209 -15.43 3.09 -4.72
CA HIS A 209 -15.85 3.95 -5.84
C HIS A 209 -15.22 5.36 -5.85
N SER A 210 -14.22 5.61 -5.00
CA SER A 210 -13.28 6.73 -5.16
C SER A 210 -12.33 6.57 -6.36
N LEU A 211 -12.32 5.39 -7.00
CA LEU A 211 -11.57 5.06 -8.20
C LEU A 211 -12.50 4.66 -9.37
N PRO A 212 -12.17 5.00 -10.62
CA PRO A 212 -12.85 4.46 -11.80
C PRO A 212 -12.69 2.94 -11.88
N ARG A 213 -13.67 2.20 -12.41
CA ARG A 213 -13.55 0.75 -12.66
C ARG A 213 -12.44 0.43 -13.67
N LEU A 214 -11.71 -0.69 -13.49
CA LEU A 214 -10.83 -1.15 -14.57
C LEU A 214 -11.67 -1.88 -15.61
N SER A 215 -11.21 -1.79 -16.86
CA SER A 215 -11.86 -2.45 -17.99
C SER A 215 -11.79 -3.98 -17.95
N PHE A 216 -10.98 -4.56 -17.07
CA PHE A 216 -10.75 -6.00 -17.01
C PHE A 216 -11.26 -6.67 -15.73
N ASP A 217 -11.80 -5.92 -14.77
CA ASP A 217 -12.11 -6.52 -13.47
C ASP A 217 -13.10 -7.71 -13.61
N GLN A 218 -14.01 -7.66 -14.61
CA GLN A 218 -14.94 -8.75 -14.94
C GLN A 218 -14.30 -9.91 -15.72
N SER A 219 -13.21 -9.70 -16.45
CA SER A 219 -12.57 -10.77 -17.22
C SER A 219 -11.75 -11.70 -16.33
N LEU A 220 -11.38 -11.25 -15.12
CA LEU A 220 -10.67 -12.07 -14.13
C LEU A 220 -11.57 -13.08 -13.43
N ASP A 221 -12.89 -12.95 -13.53
CA ASP A 221 -13.84 -13.83 -12.85
C ASP A 221 -13.92 -15.19 -13.56
N ASP A 222 -13.36 -16.21 -12.93
CA ASP A 222 -13.49 -17.61 -13.37
C ASP A 222 -14.61 -18.36 -12.62
N GLY A 223 -15.27 -17.70 -11.67
CA GLY A 223 -16.33 -18.22 -10.81
C GLY A 223 -15.87 -19.22 -9.74
N GLU A 224 -14.61 -19.66 -9.80
CA GLU A 224 -14.07 -20.76 -8.98
C GLU A 224 -13.01 -20.25 -8.01
N THR A 225 -11.88 -19.78 -8.55
CA THR A 225 -10.66 -19.42 -7.81
C THR A 225 -10.39 -17.92 -7.80
N VAL A 226 -10.93 -17.18 -8.76
CA VAL A 226 -10.96 -15.72 -8.76
C VAL A 226 -12.39 -15.28 -9.00
N ARG A 227 -12.95 -14.50 -8.09
CA ARG A 227 -14.33 -14.00 -8.17
C ARG A 227 -14.34 -12.49 -8.17
N PHE A 228 -15.23 -11.91 -8.96
CA PHE A 228 -15.40 -10.47 -9.02
C PHE A 228 -16.83 -10.08 -8.63
N LEU A 229 -16.94 -9.40 -7.50
CA LEU A 229 -18.20 -8.91 -6.95
C LEU A 229 -18.30 -7.41 -7.22
N VAL A 230 -19.36 -6.99 -7.89
CA VAL A 230 -19.56 -5.61 -8.35
C VAL A 230 -20.62 -4.91 -7.49
N ASP A 231 -20.41 -3.64 -7.18
CA ASP A 231 -21.38 -2.81 -6.44
C ASP A 231 -21.82 -3.45 -5.10
N VAL A 232 -20.86 -3.99 -4.34
CA VAL A 232 -21.10 -4.59 -3.02
C VAL A 232 -20.64 -3.68 -1.90
N LYS A 233 -21.20 -3.86 -0.71
CA LYS A 233 -20.66 -3.22 0.49
C LYS A 233 -19.44 -3.99 0.96
N ASP A 234 -18.32 -3.30 1.12
CA ASP A 234 -17.12 -3.86 1.76
C ASP A 234 -17.34 -4.05 3.28
N GLU A 235 -16.32 -4.57 3.96
CA GLU A 235 -16.36 -4.80 5.41
C GLU A 235 -16.53 -3.51 6.23
N ASP A 236 -16.22 -2.35 5.65
CA ASP A 236 -16.39 -1.03 6.27
C ASP A 236 -17.78 -0.41 5.93
N GLY A 237 -18.57 -1.08 5.08
CA GLY A 237 -19.89 -0.65 4.63
C GLY A 237 -19.87 0.27 3.41
N GLU A 238 -18.71 0.50 2.81
CA GLU A 238 -18.51 1.37 1.64
C GLU A 238 -18.84 0.64 0.33
N GLN A 239 -19.40 1.37 -0.63
CA GLN A 239 -19.70 0.82 -1.96
C GLN A 239 -18.40 0.57 -2.74
N SER A 240 -18.21 -0.70 -3.12
CA SER A 240 -16.95 -1.20 -3.65
C SER A 240 -17.15 -2.30 -4.68
N ASP A 241 -16.16 -2.44 -5.54
CA ASP A 241 -15.93 -3.66 -6.30
C ASP A 241 -14.91 -4.53 -5.57
N VAL A 242 -15.18 -5.82 -5.42
CA VAL A 242 -14.36 -6.74 -4.63
C VAL A 242 -13.84 -7.87 -5.52
N ILE A 243 -12.52 -8.05 -5.53
CA ILE A 243 -11.87 -9.24 -6.12
C ILE A 243 -11.53 -10.19 -4.99
N GLU A 244 -11.98 -11.43 -5.07
CA GLU A 244 -11.60 -12.52 -4.16
C GLU A 244 -10.73 -13.52 -4.90
N ILE A 245 -9.59 -13.88 -4.30
CA ILE A 245 -8.63 -14.85 -4.84
C ILE A 245 -8.49 -15.97 -3.82
N ASP A 246 -8.79 -17.19 -4.24
CA ASP A 246 -8.64 -18.39 -3.42
C ASP A 246 -7.14 -18.71 -3.24
N GLY A 247 -6.73 -18.94 -2.00
CA GLY A 247 -5.36 -19.30 -1.62
C GLY A 247 -4.87 -20.60 -2.22
N ARG A 248 -5.80 -21.44 -2.72
CA ARG A 248 -5.55 -22.76 -3.31
C ARG A 248 -5.63 -22.72 -4.84
N VAL A 249 -5.67 -21.54 -5.45
CA VAL A 249 -5.56 -21.39 -6.90
C VAL A 249 -4.31 -22.13 -7.39
N SER A 250 -4.46 -22.94 -8.44
CA SER A 250 -3.30 -23.63 -9.01
C SER A 250 -2.44 -22.64 -9.79
N THR A 251 -1.13 -22.85 -9.81
CA THR A 251 -0.19 -22.02 -10.57
C THR A 251 -0.57 -21.91 -12.05
N GLU A 252 -1.05 -22.99 -12.67
CA GLU A 252 -1.54 -22.96 -14.06
C GLU A 252 -2.70 -21.96 -14.25
N LYS A 253 -3.66 -21.95 -13.32
CA LYS A 253 -4.79 -21.01 -13.35
C LYS A 253 -4.32 -19.58 -13.07
N ALA A 254 -3.47 -19.38 -12.07
CA ALA A 254 -2.93 -18.07 -11.73
C ALA A 254 -2.18 -17.44 -12.91
N LEU A 255 -1.31 -18.20 -13.58
CA LEU A 255 -0.58 -17.73 -14.77
C LEU A 255 -1.51 -17.38 -15.93
N LYS A 256 -2.64 -18.09 -16.09
CA LYS A 256 -3.63 -17.74 -17.10
C LYS A 256 -4.30 -16.40 -16.79
N VAL A 257 -4.66 -16.16 -15.53
CA VAL A 257 -5.22 -14.86 -15.08
C VAL A 257 -4.17 -13.75 -15.26
N GLU A 258 -2.90 -13.99 -14.92
CA GLU A 258 -1.81 -13.05 -15.18
C GLU A 258 -1.70 -12.71 -16.67
N GLU A 259 -1.74 -13.69 -17.57
CA GLU A 259 -1.68 -13.47 -19.02
C GLU A 259 -2.85 -12.60 -19.51
N GLU A 260 -4.05 -12.87 -19.01
CA GLU A 260 -5.25 -12.07 -19.33
C GLU A 260 -5.07 -10.62 -18.87
N MET A 261 -4.55 -10.40 -17.65
CA MET A 261 -4.22 -9.07 -17.13
C MET A 261 -3.15 -8.35 -17.99
N TRP A 262 -2.10 -9.06 -18.41
CA TRP A 262 -1.08 -8.53 -19.33
C TRP A 262 -1.67 -8.13 -20.68
N GLY A 263 -2.66 -8.88 -21.18
CA GLY A 263 -3.41 -8.53 -22.39
C GLY A 263 -4.16 -7.22 -22.25
N HIS A 264 -4.69 -6.90 -21.06
CA HIS A 264 -5.43 -5.67 -20.81
C HIS A 264 -4.57 -4.43 -20.49
N ILE A 265 -3.28 -4.61 -20.14
CA ILE A 265 -2.34 -3.49 -19.98
C ILE A 265 -2.16 -2.71 -21.30
N GLY A 266 -2.38 -3.36 -22.46
CA GLY A 266 -2.50 -2.71 -23.77
C GLY A 266 -1.32 -1.78 -24.11
N ASP A 267 -1.61 -0.58 -24.62
CA ASP A 267 -0.60 0.42 -25.03
C ASP A 267 0.28 0.94 -23.87
N ARG A 268 -0.08 0.65 -22.61
CA ARG A 268 0.73 1.00 -21.41
C ARG A 268 1.82 -0.01 -21.09
N GLN A 269 2.03 -1.02 -21.94
CA GLN A 269 3.15 -1.97 -21.83
C GLN A 269 4.52 -1.28 -21.72
N HIS A 270 4.70 -0.06 -22.23
CA HIS A 270 5.96 0.66 -22.07
C HIS A 270 6.23 1.12 -20.62
N GLN A 271 5.20 1.18 -19.77
CA GLN A 271 5.29 1.64 -18.37
C GLN A 271 5.48 0.48 -17.38
N LEU A 272 5.12 -0.75 -17.76
CA LEU A 272 5.36 -1.96 -16.98
C LEU A 272 6.29 -2.91 -17.72
N GLN A 273 7.35 -3.36 -17.05
CA GLN A 273 8.20 -4.44 -17.53
C GLN A 273 7.43 -5.74 -17.36
N ARG A 274 7.20 -6.43 -18.48
CA ARG A 274 6.68 -7.80 -18.42
C ARG A 274 7.76 -8.67 -17.80
N VAL A 275 7.42 -9.29 -16.67
CA VAL A 275 8.32 -10.17 -15.94
C VAL A 275 8.11 -11.61 -16.35
N GLU A 276 9.13 -12.45 -16.14
CA GLU A 276 9.00 -13.89 -16.32
C GLU A 276 7.97 -14.46 -15.32
N PRO A 277 7.31 -15.59 -15.66
CA PRO A 277 6.43 -16.29 -14.73
C PRO A 277 7.11 -16.53 -13.37
N LEU A 278 6.35 -16.42 -12.27
CA LEU A 278 6.80 -16.65 -10.89
C LEU A 278 7.82 -15.65 -10.32
N VAL A 279 8.07 -14.54 -11.02
CA VAL A 279 8.83 -13.41 -10.45
C VAL A 279 8.01 -12.68 -9.38
N LEU A 280 6.72 -12.47 -9.67
CA LEU A 280 5.75 -11.95 -8.70
C LEU A 280 5.39 -13.02 -7.68
N GLY A 281 4.80 -12.62 -6.55
CA GLY A 281 4.36 -13.55 -5.51
C GLY A 281 5.47 -14.03 -4.57
N GLY A 282 6.72 -13.61 -4.80
CA GLY A 282 7.85 -13.97 -3.95
C GLY A 282 7.78 -13.31 -2.57
N TYR A 283 8.05 -14.09 -1.52
CA TYR A 283 8.19 -13.61 -0.15
C TYR A 283 9.27 -14.34 0.64
N ASP A 284 9.81 -13.71 1.68
CA ASP A 284 10.86 -14.28 2.52
C ASP A 284 10.25 -15.12 3.65
N GLU A 285 10.61 -16.40 3.74
CA GLU A 285 10.49 -17.20 4.95
C GLU A 285 11.86 -17.28 5.67
N PRO A 286 11.90 -17.67 6.96
CA PRO A 286 13.16 -17.71 7.71
C PRO A 286 14.27 -18.57 7.07
N SER A 287 13.91 -19.61 6.31
CA SER A 287 14.85 -20.57 5.72
C SER A 287 15.00 -20.48 4.21
N GLU A 288 14.00 -19.97 3.49
CA GLU A 288 13.99 -19.94 2.03
C GLU A 288 13.06 -18.85 1.48
N ARG A 289 13.23 -18.54 0.19
CA ARG A 289 12.27 -17.69 -0.53
C ARG A 289 11.12 -18.59 -0.99
N ALA A 290 9.91 -18.19 -0.65
CA ALA A 290 8.68 -18.88 -1.02
C ALA A 290 7.91 -18.08 -2.07
N HIS A 291 6.85 -18.67 -2.61
CA HIS A 291 6.00 -18.11 -3.66
C HIS A 291 4.53 -18.23 -3.29
N SER A 292 3.74 -17.20 -3.61
CA SER A 292 2.30 -17.17 -3.43
C SER A 292 1.62 -16.62 -4.69
N ASP A 293 0.89 -17.49 -5.38
CA ASP A 293 0.11 -17.13 -6.57
C ASP A 293 -0.96 -16.04 -6.26
N PRO A 294 -1.71 -16.09 -5.14
CA PRO A 294 -2.60 -14.99 -4.76
C PRO A 294 -1.89 -13.65 -4.53
N LEU A 295 -0.68 -13.67 -3.95
CA LEU A 295 0.13 -12.47 -3.80
C LEU A 295 0.60 -11.93 -5.16
N ALA A 296 0.99 -12.81 -6.09
CA ALA A 296 1.40 -12.43 -7.44
C ALA A 296 0.29 -11.69 -8.18
N LEU A 297 -0.92 -12.26 -8.19
CA LEU A 297 -2.11 -11.64 -8.77
C LEU A 297 -2.43 -10.30 -8.10
N THR A 298 -2.34 -10.23 -6.77
CA THR A 298 -2.57 -8.99 -6.01
C THR A 298 -1.56 -7.90 -6.39
N GLN A 299 -0.28 -8.24 -6.52
CA GLN A 299 0.76 -7.31 -6.96
C GLN A 299 0.49 -6.78 -8.37
N LEU A 300 0.07 -7.66 -9.29
CA LEU A 300 -0.27 -7.26 -10.66
C LEU A 300 -1.51 -6.35 -10.72
N ILE A 301 -2.54 -6.64 -9.91
CA ILE A 301 -3.76 -5.81 -9.80
C ILE A 301 -3.37 -4.40 -9.34
N LEU A 302 -2.56 -4.31 -8.28
CA LEU A 302 -2.12 -3.03 -7.75
C LEU A 302 -1.23 -2.26 -8.74
N ALA A 303 -0.33 -2.93 -9.44
CA ALA A 303 0.49 -2.29 -10.47
C ALA A 303 -0.36 -1.66 -11.58
N HIS A 304 -1.42 -2.36 -12.03
CA HIS A 304 -2.36 -1.79 -13.00
C HIS A 304 -3.15 -0.59 -12.43
N ARG A 305 -3.47 -0.64 -11.13
CA ARG A 305 -4.14 0.47 -10.43
C ARG A 305 -3.25 1.70 -10.28
N ILE A 306 -1.97 1.51 -9.97
CA ILE A 306 -0.96 2.58 -9.93
C ILE A 306 -0.91 3.30 -11.28
N LEU A 307 -0.82 2.55 -12.39
CA LEU A 307 -0.84 3.14 -13.73
C LEU A 307 -2.14 3.86 -14.09
N SER A 308 -3.25 3.47 -13.47
CA SER A 308 -4.56 4.07 -13.74
C SER A 308 -4.82 5.30 -12.86
N ALA A 309 -4.09 5.45 -11.76
CA ALA A 309 -4.18 6.60 -10.86
C ALA A 309 -3.80 7.93 -11.53
N GLU A 310 -2.97 7.92 -12.58
CA GLU A 310 -2.70 9.12 -13.41
C GLU A 310 -4.01 9.76 -13.93
N LYS A 311 -4.98 8.94 -14.32
CA LYS A 311 -6.26 9.38 -14.89
C LYS A 311 -7.28 9.77 -13.81
N SER A 312 -7.24 9.13 -12.65
CA SER A 312 -8.17 9.38 -11.53
C SER A 312 -8.04 10.79 -10.95
N VAL A 313 -6.86 11.40 -11.04
CA VAL A 313 -6.64 12.77 -10.57
C VAL A 313 -7.43 13.80 -11.38
N LEU A 314 -7.62 13.57 -12.69
CA LEU A 314 -8.45 14.44 -13.52
C LEU A 314 -9.94 14.38 -13.11
N VAL A 315 -10.38 13.23 -12.59
CA VAL A 315 -11.75 13.02 -12.12
C VAL A 315 -11.98 13.66 -10.75
N ARG A 316 -11.01 13.56 -9.82
CA ARG A 316 -11.10 14.18 -8.49
C ARG A 316 -11.15 15.71 -8.56
N VAL A 317 -10.32 16.32 -9.42
CA VAL A 317 -10.35 17.78 -9.65
C VAL A 317 -11.71 18.23 -10.22
N SER A 318 -12.30 17.45 -11.13
CA SER A 318 -13.61 17.78 -11.73
C SER A 318 -14.79 17.65 -10.76
N ALA A 319 -14.69 16.80 -9.74
CA ALA A 319 -15.72 16.65 -8.71
C ALA A 319 -15.67 17.80 -7.69
N ASP A 320 -14.47 18.18 -7.23
CA ASP A 320 -14.29 19.31 -6.31
C ASP A 320 -14.68 20.67 -6.95
N ASP A 321 -14.43 20.85 -8.26
CA ASP A 321 -14.90 22.04 -9.00
C ASP A 321 -16.43 22.10 -9.13
N HIS A 322 -17.12 20.95 -9.07
CA HIS A 322 -18.58 20.90 -9.14
C HIS A 322 -19.26 21.24 -7.80
N ASP A 323 -18.62 20.92 -6.68
CA ASP A 323 -19.11 21.25 -5.34
C ASP A 323 -18.76 22.69 -4.92
N GLY A 324 -17.75 23.31 -5.52
CA GLY A 324 -17.36 24.72 -5.29
C GLY A 324 -18.34 25.77 -5.84
N HIS A 325 -19.33 25.39 -6.66
CA HIS A 325 -20.26 26.31 -7.32
C HIS A 325 -21.69 26.33 -6.76
N SER A 326 -21.99 25.63 -5.65
CA SER A 326 -23.37 25.56 -5.11
C SER A 326 -23.65 26.46 -3.88
N HIS A 327 -22.71 27.26 -3.40
CA HIS A 327 -22.91 28.17 -2.26
C HIS A 327 -22.52 29.63 -2.52
N LEU A 328 -23.04 30.23 -3.59
CA LEU A 328 -23.08 31.69 -3.75
C LEU A 328 -24.40 32.10 -4.40
N GLY A 329 -25.44 32.27 -3.58
CA GLY A 329 -26.66 32.95 -4.01
C GLY A 329 -27.90 32.49 -3.28
N GLU A 330 -28.20 33.13 -2.15
CA GLU A 330 -29.54 33.64 -1.81
C GLU A 330 -29.53 34.21 -0.38
N HIS A 331 -29.15 35.47 -0.25
CA HIS A 331 -29.58 36.31 0.86
C HIS A 331 -29.91 37.71 0.34
N GLN A 332 -31.13 37.88 -0.16
CA GLN A 332 -31.82 39.18 -0.20
C GLN A 332 -33.33 39.01 0.02
N HIS A 333 -33.86 39.84 0.93
CA HIS A 333 -35.27 40.11 1.26
C HIS A 333 -35.98 39.01 2.08
N ILE A 334 -36.54 39.26 3.26
CA ILE A 334 -37.22 40.42 3.87
C ILE A 334 -36.90 40.47 5.37
#